data_AF-A0A7W0QCT0-F1
#
_entry.id   AF-A0A7W0QCT0-F1
#
_cell.length_a   1.000
_cell.length_b   1.000
_cell.length_c   1.000
_cell.angle_alpha   90.00
_cell.angle_beta   90.00
_cell.angle_gamma   90.00
#
_symmetry.space_group_name_H-M   'P 1'
#
loop_
_entity.id
_entity.type
_entity.pdbx_description
1 polymer ?
#
loop_
_entity_poly.entity_id
_entity_poly.type
_entity_poly.pdbx_seq_one_letter_code
_entity_poly.pdbx_strand_id
1 'polypeptide(L)' 'MLLRNEWRDVLAREGLPVVQLAAGELVGDEPPCPACGTAAPLVEGACSDCGLVLER' A
#
# COMPACT_ATOMS: atom_id res chain seq x y z
N MET A 1 25.02 8.90 0.55
CA MET A 1 24.02 7.92 0.06
C MET A 1 24.30 6.47 0.49
N LEU A 2 25.30 6.17 1.35
CA LEU A 2 25.56 4.79 1.82
C LEU A 2 24.37 4.17 2.56
N LEU A 3 23.72 4.94 3.43
CA LEU A 3 22.64 4.47 4.29
C LEU A 3 21.51 3.79 3.50
N ARG A 4 21.14 4.34 2.34
CA ARG A 4 20.08 3.78 1.48
C ARG A 4 20.44 2.38 0.96
N ASN A 5 21.69 2.15 0.61
CA ASN A 5 22.13 0.87 0.07
C ASN A 5 22.20 -0.18 1.19
N GLU A 6 22.73 0.19 2.36
CA GLU A 6 22.80 -0.74 3.51
C GLU A 6 21.43 -1.22 3.97
N TRP A 7 20.43 -0.33 4.00
CA TRP A 7 19.05 -0.72 4.29
C TRP A 7 18.49 -1.72 3.28
N ARG A 8 18.85 -1.57 2.00
CA ARG A 8 18.38 -2.44 0.92
C ARG A 8 18.96 -3.85 1.04
N ASP A 9 20.24 -3.95 1.42
CA ASP A 9 20.92 -5.21 1.68
C ASP A 9 20.33 -5.97 2.88
N VAL A 10 19.96 -5.25 3.95
CA VAL A 10 19.31 -5.85 5.12
C VAL A 10 17.95 -6.43 4.75
N LEU A 11 17.11 -5.67 4.04
CA LEU A 11 15.78 -6.13 3.63
C LEU A 11 15.82 -7.34 2.70
N ALA A 12 16.79 -7.39 1.78
CA ALA A 12 16.99 -8.52 0.88
C ALA A 12 17.35 -9.81 1.62
N ARG A 13 18.15 -9.72 2.69
CA ARG A 13 18.53 -10.88 3.51
C ARG A 13 17.35 -11.43 4.32
N GLU A 14 16.47 -10.56 4.77
CA GLU A 14 15.25 -10.92 5.51
C GLU A 14 14.13 -11.44 4.60
N GLY A 15 14.37 -11.54 3.28
CA GLY A 15 13.36 -11.97 2.31
C GLY A 15 12.19 -11.00 2.18
N LEU A 16 12.32 -9.79 2.71
CA LEU A 16 11.31 -8.75 2.62
C LEU A 16 11.44 -8.09 1.26
N PRO A 17 10.38 -8.10 0.42
CA PRO A 17 10.43 -7.40 -0.84
C PRO A 17 10.62 -5.92 -0.53
N VAL A 18 11.73 -5.35 -1.00
CA VAL A 18 11.88 -3.90 -1.07
C VAL A 18 10.91 -3.43 -2.15
N VAL A 19 9.66 -3.19 -1.76
CA VAL A 19 8.69 -2.51 -2.61
C VAL A 19 9.19 -1.08 -2.71
N GLN A 20 10.00 -0.82 -3.73
CA GLN A 20 10.10 0.54 -4.24
C GLN A 20 8.73 0.84 -4.80
N LEU A 21 7.88 1.47 -3.99
CA LEU A 21 6.75 2.23 -4.49
C LEU A 21 7.38 3.27 -5.42
N ALA A 22 7.46 2.93 -6.71
CA ALA A 22 7.73 3.91 -7.72
C ALA A 22 6.68 5.00 -7.49
N ALA A 23 7.12 6.22 -7.24
CA ALA A 23 6.25 7.39 -7.17
C ALA A 23 5.71 7.75 -8.57
N GLY A 24 5.31 6.73 -9.33
CA GLY A 24 4.80 6.81 -10.68
C GLY A 24 3.47 6.09 -10.72
N GLU A 25 2.43 6.85 -11.08
CA GLU A 25 1.10 6.37 -11.40
C GLU A 25 0.23 5.89 -10.22
N LEU A 26 -0.05 6.79 -9.28
CA LEU A 26 -1.40 6.84 -8.68
C LEU A 26 -2.34 7.56 -9.68
N VAL A 27 -2.42 7.08 -10.92
CA VAL A 27 -3.40 7.61 -11.88
C VAL A 27 -4.70 6.89 -11.64
N GLY A 28 -5.54 7.53 -10.84
CA GLY A 28 -6.99 7.56 -11.07
C GLY A 28 -7.83 6.41 -10.56
N ASP A 29 -7.25 5.30 -10.10
CA ASP A 29 -8.03 4.21 -9.48
C ASP A 29 -7.71 4.13 -7.99
N GLU A 30 -8.71 4.35 -7.15
CA GLU A 30 -8.63 4.17 -5.70
C GLU A 30 -8.23 2.71 -5.43
N PRO A 31 -7.18 2.44 -4.62
CA PRO A 31 -6.73 1.06 -4.40
C PRO A 31 -7.86 0.22 -3.79
N PRO A 32 -7.98 -1.07 -4.15
CA PRO A 32 -9.03 -1.92 -3.61
C PRO A 32 -8.92 -2.00 -2.08
N CYS A 33 -10.06 -2.17 -1.42
CA CYS A 33 -10.13 -2.30 0.02
C CYS A 33 -9.12 -3.35 0.51
N PRO A 34 -8.24 -3.02 1.47
CA PRO A 34 -7.18 -3.93 1.91
C PRO A 34 -7.71 -5.15 2.69
N ALA A 35 -8.96 -5.11 3.17
CA ALA A 35 -9.57 -6.23 3.89
C ALA A 35 -10.30 -7.21 2.98
N CYS A 36 -11.08 -6.73 2.00
CA CYS A 36 -11.95 -7.58 1.17
C CYS A 36 -11.64 -7.55 -0.32
N GLY A 37 -10.72 -6.69 -0.77
CA GLY A 37 -10.35 -6.56 -2.18
C GLY A 37 -11.38 -5.80 -3.04
N THR A 38 -12.45 -5.29 -2.44
CA THR A 38 -13.48 -4.50 -3.14
C THR A 38 -12.87 -3.22 -3.71
N ALA A 39 -12.99 -3.02 -5.03
CA ALA A 39 -12.70 -1.76 -5.70
C ALA A 39 -13.97 -0.89 -5.76
N ALA A 40 -14.36 -0.34 -4.62
CA ALA A 40 -15.50 0.57 -4.48
C ALA A 40 -15.10 1.78 -3.63
N PRO A 41 -15.66 2.97 -3.92
CA PRO A 41 -15.38 4.17 -3.14
C PRO A 41 -15.81 4.01 -1.69
N LEU A 42 -15.12 4.71 -0.80
CA LEU A 42 -15.51 4.76 0.62
C LEU A 42 -16.81 5.54 0.80
N VAL A 43 -17.69 5.01 1.63
CA VAL A 43 -18.91 5.69 2.10
C VAL A 43 -18.67 6.10 3.54
N GLU A 44 -18.69 7.40 3.83
CA GLU A 44 -18.38 7.94 5.18
C GLU A 44 -17.00 7.49 5.73
N GLY A 45 -16.04 7.18 4.85
CA GLY A 45 -14.72 6.68 5.25
C GLY A 45 -14.66 5.17 5.54
N ALA A 46 -15.74 4.42 5.26
CA ALA A 46 -15.80 2.97 5.39
C ALA A 46 -15.99 2.28 4.04
N CYS A 47 -15.43 1.07 3.91
CA CYS A 47 -15.72 0.19 2.78
C CYS A 47 -17.19 -0.24 2.80
N SER A 48 -17.89 -0.08 1.67
CA SER A 48 -19.31 -0.42 1.55
C SER A 48 -19.62 -1.91 1.71
N ASP A 49 -18.68 -2.79 1.36
CA ASP A 49 -18.91 -4.24 1.37
C ASP A 49 -18.54 -4.92 2.70
N CYS A 50 -17.44 -4.49 3.35
CA CYS A 50 -16.94 -5.14 4.56
C CYS A 50 -16.99 -4.26 5.82
N GLY A 51 -17.32 -2.97 5.68
CA GLY A 51 -17.40 -2.03 6.80
C GLY A 51 -16.06 -1.64 7.40
N LEU A 52 -14.92 -1.98 6.77
CA LEU A 52 -13.60 -1.55 7.21
C LEU A 52 -13.52 -0.02 7.17
N VAL A 53 -13.23 0.60 8.31
CA VAL A 53 -12.96 2.03 8.41
C VAL A 53 -11.49 2.27 8.10
N LEU A 54 -11.19 3.15 7.15
CA LEU A 54 -9.84 3.60 6.86
C LEU A 54 -9.61 4.94 7.57
N GLU A 55 -8.97 4.89 8.74
CA GLU A 55 -8.54 6.09 9.48
C GLU A 55 -7.47 6.81 8.65
N ARG A 56 -7.71 8.09 8.34
CA ARG A 56 -6.87 8.88 7.43
C ARG A 56 -5.66 9.51 8.13
#